data_AF-A0A5J5H274-F1
#
_entry.id   AF-A0A5J5H274-F1
#
_cell.length_a   1.000
_cell.length_b   1.000
_cell.length_c   1.000
_cell.angle_alpha   90.00
_cell.angle_beta   90.00
_cell.angle_gamma   90.00
#
_symmetry.space_group_name_H-M   'P 1'
#
loop_
_entity.id
_entity.type
_entity.pdbx_description
1 polymer ?
#
loop_
_entity_poly.entity_id
_entity_poly.type
_entity_poly.pdbx_seq_one_letter_code
_entity_poly.pdbx_strand_id
1 'polypeptide(L)'
;MSFFVWIGNLLSAPSIFSICAANLLASLLFALAHLPGIYQMKTPVTKTILFYSFTMNLLVGLICGWLYWQNGLAAAIICHMLFHLVWYSFEKFIFRFPIKNEV
;
A
#
# COMPACT_ATOMS: atom_id res chain seq x y z
N MET A 1 7.39 -8.73 3.78
CA MET A 1 7.59 -8.76 5.24
C MET A 1 8.41 -9.98 5.68
N SER A 2 7.98 -11.20 5.38
CA SER A 2 8.62 -12.44 5.91
C SER A 2 10.10 -12.58 5.58
N PHE A 3 10.52 -12.21 4.36
CA PHE A 3 11.94 -12.18 3.98
C PHE A 3 12.79 -11.26 4.87
N PHE A 4 12.28 -10.06 5.18
CA PHE A 4 12.99 -9.12 6.06
C PHE A 4 13.00 -9.55 7.52
N VAL A 5 11.90 -10.15 8.00
CA VAL A 5 11.87 -10.76 9.34
C VAL A 5 12.89 -11.90 9.43
N TRP A 6 12.98 -12.74 8.41
CA TRP A 6 13.95 -13.84 8.34
C TRP A 6 15.38 -13.31 8.41
N ILE A 7 15.75 -12.31 7.61
CA ILE A 7 17.08 -11.67 7.69
C ILE A 7 17.33 -11.06 9.07
N GLY A 8 16.37 -10.31 9.62
CA GLY A 8 16.50 -9.67 10.93
C GLY A 8 16.77 -10.69 12.05
N ASN A 9 16.14 -11.85 11.98
CA ASN A 9 16.31 -12.94 12.94
C ASN A 9 17.65 -13.69 12.80
N LEU A 10 18.35 -13.57 11.66
CA LEU A 10 19.72 -14.09 11.54
C LEU A 10 20.75 -13.22 12.28
N LEU A 11 20.45 -11.93 12.42
CA LEU A 11 21.37 -10.94 13.00
C LEU A 11 21.05 -10.60 14.45
N SER A 12 19.81 -10.82 14.88
CA SER A 12 19.29 -10.40 16.17
C SER A 12 18.18 -11.31 16.67
N ALA A 13 17.89 -11.27 17.97
CA ALA A 13 16.78 -12.03 18.54
C ALA A 13 15.43 -11.53 17.99
N PRO A 14 14.44 -12.43 17.79
CA PRO A 14 13.09 -12.04 17.37
C PRO A 14 12.50 -10.99 18.31
N SER A 15 12.04 -9.87 17.75
CA SER A 15 11.45 -8.77 18.50
C SER A 15 10.30 -8.12 17.74
N ILE A 16 9.38 -7.48 18.47
CA ILE A 16 8.32 -6.68 17.87
C ILE A 16 8.89 -5.57 16.97
N PHE A 17 10.03 -5.00 17.34
CA PHE A 17 10.73 -4.01 16.56
C PHE A 17 11.17 -4.56 15.19
N SER A 18 11.73 -5.78 15.16
CA SER A 18 12.09 -6.47 13.91
C SER A 18 10.89 -6.63 12.97
N ILE A 19 9.73 -7.00 13.51
CA ILE A 19 8.48 -7.16 12.73
C ILE A 19 8.02 -5.81 12.17
N CYS A 20 7.98 -4.76 12.99
CA CYS A 20 7.57 -3.43 12.57
C CYS A 20 8.50 -2.85 11.49
N ALA A 21 9.82 -2.99 11.68
CA ALA A 21 10.81 -2.54 10.70
C ALA A 21 10.70 -3.32 9.38
N ALA A 22 10.53 -4.64 9.44
CA ALA A 22 10.33 -5.50 8.28
C ALA A 22 9.03 -5.15 7.52
N ASN A 23 7.97 -4.79 8.24
CA ASN A 23 6.72 -4.34 7.63
C ASN A 23 6.90 -2.98 6.94
N LEU A 24 7.54 -2.01 7.62
CA LEU A 24 7.83 -0.70 7.05
C LEU A 24 8.66 -0.82 5.77
N LEU A 25 9.75 -1.59 5.80
CA LEU A 25 10.62 -1.77 4.64
C LEU A 25 9.88 -2.46 3.47
N ALA A 26 9.09 -3.51 3.76
CA ALA A 26 8.28 -4.16 2.74
C ALA A 26 7.25 -3.20 2.12
N SER A 27 6.64 -2.35 2.94
CA SER A 27 5.63 -1.39 2.50
C SER A 27 6.23 -0.25 1.66
N LEU A 28 7.43 0.21 2.00
CA LEU A 28 8.19 1.16 1.18
C LEU A 28 8.52 0.59 -0.20
N LEU A 29 9.03 -0.64 -0.26
CA LEU A 29 9.31 -1.31 -1.54
C LEU A 29 8.04 -1.58 -2.34
N PHE A 30 6.95 -1.96 -1.68
CA PHE A 30 5.65 -2.13 -2.30
C PHE A 30 5.18 -0.81 -2.93
N ALA A 31 5.26 0.31 -2.21
CA ALA A 31 4.90 1.63 -2.73
C ALA A 31 5.72 2.03 -3.95
N LEU A 32 7.05 1.82 -3.91
CA LEU A 32 7.94 2.09 -5.03
C LEU A 32 7.62 1.20 -6.25
N ALA A 33 7.34 -0.09 -6.03
CA ALA A 33 6.99 -1.02 -7.09
C ALA A 33 5.68 -0.68 -7.81
N HIS A 34 4.80 0.13 -7.20
CA HIS A 34 3.54 0.58 -7.80
C HIS A 34 3.66 1.88 -8.61
N LEU A 35 4.73 2.67 -8.43
CA LEU A 35 4.91 3.93 -9.17
C LEU A 35 4.96 3.75 -10.70
N PRO A 36 5.57 2.70 -11.28
CA PRO A 36 5.53 2.46 -12.72
C PRO A 36 4.11 2.40 -13.30
N GLY A 37 3.12 1.98 -12.51
CA GLY A 37 1.71 1.93 -12.93
C GLY A 37 1.14 3.32 -13.25
N ILE A 38 1.63 4.37 -12.58
CA ILE A 38 1.21 5.76 -12.85
C ILE A 38 1.66 6.21 -14.24
N TYR A 39 2.83 5.77 -14.71
CA TYR A 39 3.34 6.08 -16.04
C TYR A 39 2.59 5.35 -17.16
N GLN A 40 1.80 4.33 -16.82
CA GLN A 40 0.93 3.61 -17.77
C GLN A 40 -0.43 4.30 -17.92
N MET A 41 -0.75 5.28 -17.07
CA MET A 41 -1.97 6.06 -17.17
C MET A 41 -1.90 7.01 -18.37
N LYS A 42 -3.02 7.23 -19.07
CA LYS A 42 -3.14 8.22 -20.15
C LYS A 42 -3.26 9.67 -19.65
N THR A 43 -2.65 9.98 -18.50
CA THR A 43 -2.73 11.27 -17.81
C THR A 43 -1.33 11.81 -17.53
N PRO A 44 -1.13 13.14 -17.52
CA PRO A 44 0.16 13.73 -17.16
C PRO A 44 0.60 13.29 -15.76
N VAL A 45 1.85 12.81 -15.64
CA VAL A 45 2.43 12.43 -14.36
C VAL A 45 2.85 13.68 -13.60
N THR A 46 2.16 13.98 -12.50
CA THR A 46 2.46 15.12 -11.64
C THR A 46 3.07 14.67 -10.32
N LYS A 47 3.80 15.57 -9.65
CA LYS A 47 4.34 15.32 -8.29
C LYS A 47 3.23 14.94 -7.31
N THR A 48 2.05 15.55 -7.45
CA THR A 48 0.88 15.26 -6.61
C THR A 48 0.40 13.82 -6.80
N ILE A 49 0.28 13.34 -8.04
CA ILE A 49 -0.16 11.96 -8.33
C ILE A 49 0.88 10.95 -7.83
N LEU A 50 2.17 11.24 -8.00
CA LEU A 50 3.24 10.38 -7.49
C LEU A 50 3.23 10.28 -5.96
N PHE A 51 3.12 11.42 -5.27
CA PHE A 51 3.05 11.46 -3.81
C PHE A 51 1.81 10.75 -3.28
N TYR A 52 0.67 10.99 -3.92
CA TYR A 52 -0.60 10.32 -3.62
C TYR A 52 -0.47 8.81 -3.77
N SER A 53 0.02 8.33 -4.92
CA SER A 53 0.20 6.90 -5.21
C SER A 53 1.17 6.26 -4.22
N PHE A 54 2.31 6.89 -3.95
CA PHE A 54 3.27 6.40 -2.98
C PHE A 54 2.66 6.26 -1.58
N THR A 55 1.99 7.30 -1.10
CA THR A 55 1.41 7.35 0.25
C THR A 55 0.31 6.30 0.42
N MET A 56 -0.60 6.18 -0.56
CA MET A 56 -1.68 5.19 -0.50
C MET A 56 -1.15 3.76 -0.54
N ASN A 57 -0.20 3.47 -1.43
CA ASN A 57 0.40 2.14 -1.48
C ASN A 57 1.20 1.82 -0.21
N LEU A 58 1.89 2.80 0.37
CA LEU A 58 2.60 2.64 1.65
C LEU A 58 1.61 2.28 2.77
N LEU A 59 0.49 2.99 2.88
CA LEU A 59 -0.55 2.73 3.88
C LEU A 59 -1.18 1.34 3.71
N VAL A 60 -1.53 0.95 2.49
CA VAL A 60 -2.06 -0.39 2.18
C VAL A 60 -1.06 -1.46 2.57
N GLY A 61 0.22 -1.28 2.24
CA GLY A 61 1.31 -2.18 2.64
C GLY A 61 1.39 -2.36 4.15
N LEU A 62 1.36 -1.26 4.90
CA LEU A 62 1.47 -1.27 6.37
C LEU A 62 0.30 -2.03 7.01
N ILE A 63 -0.93 -1.76 6.57
CA ILE A 63 -2.14 -2.40 7.08
C ILE A 63 -2.16 -3.89 6.72
N CYS A 64 -1.89 -4.23 5.45
CA CYS A 64 -1.87 -5.63 5.00
C CYS A 64 -0.77 -6.42 5.70
N GLY A 65 0.41 -5.83 5.92
CA GLY A 65 1.50 -6.48 6.65
C GLY A 65 1.21 -6.67 8.13
N TRP A 66 0.53 -5.70 8.77
CA TRP A 66 0.05 -5.86 10.15
C TRP A 66 -1.00 -6.98 10.27
N LEU A 67 -1.98 -7.03 9.37
CA LEU A 67 -2.96 -8.12 9.32
C LEU A 67 -2.33 -9.47 8.97
N TYR A 68 -1.32 -9.49 8.11
CA TYR A 68 -0.54 -10.70 7.84
C TYR A 68 0.12 -11.23 9.11
N TRP A 69 0.69 -10.34 9.93
CA TRP A 69 1.31 -10.73 11.20
C TRP A 69 0.27 -11.24 12.22
N GLN A 70 -0.86 -10.56 12.36
CA GLN A 70 -1.87 -10.88 13.39
C GLN A 70 -2.78 -12.05 13.01
N ASN A 71 -3.09 -12.20 11.73
CA ASN A 71 -4.18 -13.06 11.25
C ASN A 71 -3.79 -13.94 10.05
N GLY A 72 -2.54 -13.86 9.60
CA GLY A 72 -2.01 -14.70 8.52
C GLY A 72 -2.36 -14.22 7.11
N LEU A 73 -1.96 -15.02 6.12
CA LEU A 73 -1.97 -14.63 4.70
C LEU A 73 -3.39 -14.34 4.18
N ALA A 74 -4.38 -15.15 4.57
CA ALA A 74 -5.76 -14.97 4.13
C ALA A 74 -6.33 -13.59 4.52
N ALA A 75 -6.03 -13.11 5.73
CA ALA A 75 -6.48 -11.80 6.18
C ALA A 75 -5.86 -10.65 5.36
N ALA A 76 -4.57 -10.76 5.03
CA ALA A 76 -3.89 -9.77 4.19
C ALA A 76 -4.45 -9.75 2.76
N ILE A 77 -4.73 -10.93 2.18
CA ILE A 77 -5.36 -11.04 0.85
C ILE A 77 -6.76 -10.39 0.86
N ILE A 78 -7.59 -10.71 1.86
CA ILE A 78 -8.94 -10.13 1.98
C ILE A 78 -8.85 -8.61 2.13
N CYS A 79 -7.96 -8.11 2.99
CA CYS A 79 -7.74 -6.67 3.15
C CYS A 79 -7.37 -5.99 1.83
N HIS A 80 -6.44 -6.58 1.07
CA HIS A 80 -6.00 -6.03 -0.21
C HIS A 80 -7.12 -6.03 -1.26
N MET A 81 -7.90 -7.12 -1.33
CA MET A 81 -9.06 -7.19 -2.24
C MET A 81 -10.13 -6.17 -1.87
N LEU A 82 -10.44 -6.02 -0.58
CA LEU A 82 -11.42 -5.04 -0.09
C LEU A 82 -10.95 -3.61 -0.37
N PHE A 83 -9.66 -3.31 -0.23
CA PHE A 83 -9.11 -2.01 -0.60
C PHE A 83 -9.42 -1.69 -2.07
N HIS A 84 -9.12 -2.58 -3.00
CA HIS A 84 -9.43 -2.36 -4.42
C HIS A 84 -10.93 -2.23 -4.69
N LEU A 85 -11.75 -3.05 -4.05
CA LEU A 85 -13.21 -3.01 -4.24
C LEU A 85 -13.80 -1.66 -3.78
N VAL A 86 -13.40 -1.19 -2.60
CA VAL A 86 -13.84 0.08 -2.03
C VAL A 86 -13.29 1.25 -2.85
N TRP A 87 -11.99 1.20 -3.19
CA TRP A 87 -11.32 2.27 -3.92
C TRP A 87 -11.90 2.44 -5.33
N TYR A 88 -12.10 1.35 -6.06
CA TYR A 88 -12.74 1.39 -7.38
C TYR A 88 -14.16 1.99 -7.32
N SER A 89 -14.93 1.63 -6.29
CA SER A 89 -16.27 2.16 -6.07
C SER A 89 -16.24 3.66 -5.77
N PHE A 90 -15.29 4.09 -4.92
CA PHE A 90 -15.06 5.49 -4.57
C PHE A 90 -14.67 6.34 -5.78
N GLU A 91 -13.71 5.88 -6.60
CA GLU A 91 -13.33 6.56 -7.83
C GLU A 91 -14.53 6.74 -8.77
N LYS A 92 -15.27 5.66 -9.03
CA LYS A 92 -16.48 5.72 -9.87
C LYS A 92 -17.52 6.69 -9.33
N PHE A 93 -17.70 6.75 -8.01
CA PHE A 93 -18.65 7.66 -7.39
C PHE A 93 -18.25 9.13 -7.60
N ILE A 94 -16.98 9.47 -7.34
CA ILE A 94 -16.46 10.84 -7.53
C ILE A 94 -16.55 11.27 -8.99
N PHE A 95 -16.12 10.43 -9.93
CA PHE A 95 -16.15 10.80 -11.35
C PHE A 95 -17.56 10.80 -11.95
N ARG A 96 -18.55 10.18 -11.30
CA ARG A 96 -19.96 10.22 -11.71
C ARG A 96 -20.65 11.54 -11.35
N PHE A 97 -20.15 12.26 -10.35
CA PHE A 97 -20.67 13.56 -9.93
C PHE A 97 -19.53 14.58 -9.90
N PRO A 98 -19.13 15.14 -11.06
CA PRO A 98 -18.10 16.17 -11.07
C PRO A 98 -18.58 17.34 -10.22
N ILE A 99 -17.85 17.64 -9.15
CA ILE A 99 -18.04 18.89 -8.41
C ILE A 99 -17.75 19.99 -9.42
N LYS A 100 -18.78 20.75 -9.80
CA LYS A 100 -18.59 21.96 -10.59
C LYS A 100 -17.75 22.90 -9.73
N ASN A 101 -16.48 23.06 -10.08
CA ASN A 101 -15.71 24.18 -9.60
C ASN A 101 -16.25 25.41 -10.35
N GLU A 102 -17.16 26.14 -9.70
CA GLU A 102 -17.50 27.50 -10.13
C GLU A 102 -16.34 28.42 -9.73
N VAL A 103 -15.39 28.60 -10.64
CA VAL A 103 -14.49 29.76 -10.69
C VAL A 103 -14.25 30.13 -12.14
#